data_AF-A0A645CMX7-F1
#
_entry.id   AF-A0A645CMX7-F1
#
_cell.length_a   1.000
_cell.length_b   1.000
_cell.length_c   1.000
_cell.angle_alpha   90.00
_cell.angle_beta   90.00
_cell.angle_gamma   90.00
#
_symmetry.space_group_name_H-M   'P 1'
#
loop_
_entity.id
_entity.type
_entity.pdbx_description
1 polymer ?
#
loop_
_entity_poly.entity_id
_entity_poly.type
_entity_poly.pdbx_seq_one_letter_code
_entity_poly.pdbx_strand_id
1 'polypeptide(L)'
;MYRRRRSEATGDTVAIGWARPIFRYGVGVCAALSFGQLLYTILRDAVGGYGGGAASVPGLAVCMVALGLVGYFAAEMLLQKSFRVLKRSWKGGAVLAAVLVLVCAGFSVDLLGIEKYVPGTDDVQSLNFSIYGVNYINGNITDPETIGRFLSLHQALVEEQPENDWNSENSSYTGLRLDYTLKNGKKLSRDYGFTYESGDALEDGSVLSQMAALMSDPVVRRADLSAQFLNDVDRLTAAEITLYPAQPGGRGQTLNFDADTAQTLLDALEKDIDAGHLGADALDQDAWYANTYSNCLTFYYRVKPDPAYPYRDDSASFDLQFSKHDTFFLAALENAGVDTGSLTTNQQMNDSEGSTGMAKDAYAYDGTAELIPNKYDGPEYEDSADASVGIIGGADGPTAIIVADQPAAADTQEP
;
A
#
# COMPACT_ATOMS: atom_id res chain seq x y z
N MET A 1 55.63 -53.35 8.32
CA MET A 1 55.08 -52.19 7.58
C MET A 1 53.80 -51.70 8.28
N TYR A 2 53.93 -51.02 9.42
CA TYR A 2 52.80 -50.39 10.11
C TYR A 2 52.54 -49.04 9.44
N ARG A 3 51.43 -48.93 8.71
CA ARG A 3 51.03 -47.74 7.96
C ARG A 3 50.43 -46.73 8.95
N ARG A 4 51.14 -45.61 9.14
CA ARG A 4 50.79 -44.46 9.99
C ARG A 4 49.33 -44.04 9.75
N ARG A 5 48.44 -44.28 10.71
CA ARG A 5 47.09 -43.71 10.75
C ARG A 5 47.23 -42.20 11.01
N ARG A 6 46.65 -41.36 10.16
CA ARG A 6 46.39 -39.95 10.51
C ARG A 6 45.20 -39.94 11.46
N SER A 7 45.48 -39.99 12.76
CA SER A 7 44.50 -39.85 13.84
C SER A 7 44.63 -38.51 14.54
N GLU A 8 44.88 -37.43 13.79
CA GLU A 8 44.93 -36.06 14.30
C GLU A 8 43.96 -35.19 13.48
N ALA A 9 42.67 -35.47 13.61
CA ALA A 9 41.59 -34.56 13.24
C ALA A 9 40.53 -34.48 14.36
N THR A 10 40.91 -34.85 15.58
CA THR A 10 40.05 -34.84 16.76
C THR A 10 40.24 -33.49 17.45
N GLY A 11 39.54 -32.47 16.98
CA GLY A 11 39.52 -31.14 17.61
C GLY A 11 39.56 -29.94 16.67
N ASP A 12 39.61 -30.16 15.35
CA ASP A 12 39.55 -29.09 14.34
C ASP A 12 38.09 -28.88 13.93
N THR A 13 37.55 -27.68 14.13
CA THR A 13 36.14 -27.33 13.92
C THR A 13 35.71 -27.51 12.46
N VAL A 14 36.66 -27.53 11.52
CA VAL A 14 36.45 -27.82 10.10
C VAL A 14 37.60 -28.68 9.59
N ALA A 15 37.35 -29.98 9.39
CA ALA A 15 38.35 -30.97 8.97
C ALA A 15 38.93 -30.77 7.55
N ILE A 16 38.37 -29.82 6.78
CA ILE A 16 38.65 -29.61 5.36
C ILE A 16 39.13 -28.18 5.11
N GLY A 17 40.38 -28.01 4.65
CA GLY A 17 41.03 -26.70 4.53
C GLY A 17 40.32 -25.67 3.63
N TRP A 18 39.60 -26.10 2.59
CA TRP A 18 38.85 -25.21 1.69
C TRP A 18 37.51 -24.72 2.26
N ALA A 19 36.96 -25.41 3.27
CA ALA A 19 35.72 -24.99 3.91
C ALA A 19 35.93 -23.87 4.96
N ARG A 20 37.17 -23.69 5.44
CA ARG A 20 37.54 -22.61 6.38
C ARG A 20 37.23 -21.19 5.85
N PRO A 21 37.58 -20.82 4.60
CA PRO A 21 37.20 -19.51 4.05
C PRO A 21 35.69 -19.36 3.89
N ILE A 22 34.97 -20.41 3.49
CA ILE A 22 33.51 -20.38 3.34
C ILE A 22 32.85 -20.14 4.71
N PHE A 23 33.29 -20.85 5.75
CA PHE A 23 32.77 -20.70 7.10
C PHE A 23 32.95 -19.28 7.64
N ARG A 24 34.16 -18.71 7.57
CA ARG A 24 34.41 -17.37 8.13
C ARG A 24 33.66 -16.25 7.41
N TYR A 25 33.55 -16.32 6.08
CA TYR A 25 32.82 -15.31 5.32
C TYR A 25 31.31 -15.54 5.40
N GLY A 26 30.85 -16.78 5.41
CA GLY A 26 29.44 -17.13 5.62
C GLY A 26 28.92 -16.62 6.96
N VAL A 27 29.63 -16.89 8.06
CA VAL A 27 29.25 -16.36 9.39
C VAL A 27 29.28 -14.83 9.42
N GLY A 28 30.27 -14.19 8.76
CA GLY A 28 30.31 -12.74 8.63
C GLY A 28 29.11 -12.17 7.88
N VAL A 29 28.74 -12.75 6.73
CA VAL A 29 27.58 -12.32 5.94
C VAL A 29 26.27 -12.57 6.71
N CYS A 30 26.10 -13.74 7.31
CA CYS A 30 24.92 -14.02 8.14
C CYS A 30 24.81 -13.04 9.32
N ALA A 31 25.93 -12.71 9.96
CA ALA A 31 25.91 -11.74 11.06
C ALA A 31 25.58 -10.32 10.57
N ALA A 32 26.09 -9.92 9.40
CA ALA A 32 25.76 -8.64 8.77
C ALA A 32 24.25 -8.55 8.45
N LEU A 33 23.68 -9.59 7.83
CA LEU A 33 22.27 -9.59 7.43
C LEU A 33 21.32 -9.69 8.63
N SER A 34 21.55 -10.61 9.56
CA SER A 34 20.64 -10.82 10.68
C SER A 34 20.84 -9.79 11.79
N PHE A 35 22.04 -9.71 12.34
CA PHE A 35 22.29 -8.81 13.46
C PHE A 35 22.50 -7.37 13.00
N GLY A 36 23.11 -7.13 11.84
CA GLY A 36 23.29 -5.77 11.32
C GLY A 36 21.94 -5.09 11.03
N GLN A 37 20.97 -5.82 10.48
CA GLN A 37 19.59 -5.35 10.35
C GLN A 37 18.96 -5.05 11.71
N LEU A 38 19.07 -5.98 12.68
CA LEU A 38 18.53 -5.79 14.03
C LEU A 38 19.15 -4.57 14.74
N LEU A 39 20.47 -4.37 14.61
CA LEU A 39 21.14 -3.22 15.20
C LEU A 39 20.67 -1.92 14.55
N TYR A 40 20.51 -1.92 13.22
CA TYR A 40 20.00 -0.76 12.50
C TYR A 40 18.59 -0.40 12.94
N THR A 41 17.67 -1.36 13.08
CA THR A 41 16.30 -1.09 13.55
C THR A 41 16.31 -0.53 14.98
N ILE A 42 17.09 -1.12 15.89
CA ILE A 42 17.21 -0.62 17.27
C ILE A 42 17.74 0.82 17.30
N LEU A 43 18.77 1.12 16.50
CA LEU A 43 19.36 2.47 16.45
C LEU A 43 18.41 3.47 15.80
N ARG A 44 17.71 3.08 14.74
CA ARG A 44 16.70 3.92 14.08
C ARG A 44 15.60 4.30 15.07
N ASP A 45 15.07 3.34 15.81
CA ASP A 45 14.00 3.58 16.78
C ASP A 45 14.51 4.40 17.99
N ALA A 46 15.76 4.18 18.41
CA ALA A 46 16.36 4.93 19.53
C ALA A 46 16.73 6.39 19.18
N VAL A 47 17.06 6.67 17.92
CA VAL A 47 17.51 8.00 17.46
C VAL A 47 16.36 8.81 16.83
N GLY A 48 15.40 8.14 16.17
CA GLY A 48 14.29 8.77 15.45
C GLY A 48 13.02 9.00 16.27
N GLY A 49 12.96 8.55 17.53
CA GLY A 49 11.73 8.55 18.33
C GLY A 49 10.66 7.59 17.78
N TYR A 50 9.47 7.60 18.39
CA TYR A 50 8.33 6.76 18.01
C TYR A 50 7.75 7.08 16.60
N GLY A 51 8.31 8.05 15.89
CA GLY A 51 7.88 8.50 14.55
C GLY A 51 8.64 7.87 13.38
N GLY A 52 9.54 6.91 13.60
CA GLY A 52 10.19 6.18 12.51
C GLY A 52 11.05 7.06 11.59
N GLY A 53 12.26 7.40 12.03
CA GLY A 53 13.20 8.15 11.19
C GLY A 53 13.42 7.48 9.81
N ALA A 54 13.56 8.32 8.77
CA ALA A 54 13.76 7.89 7.39
C ALA A 54 14.86 6.82 7.25
N ALA A 55 14.62 5.85 6.36
CA ALA A 55 15.52 4.72 6.15
C ALA A 55 16.87 5.18 5.56
N SER A 56 17.85 5.48 6.41
CA SER A 56 19.21 5.79 5.98
C SER A 56 19.99 4.55 5.50
N VAL A 57 20.16 4.41 4.18
CA VAL A 57 21.05 3.40 3.58
C VAL A 57 22.49 3.46 4.11
N PRO A 58 23.10 4.65 4.32
CA PRO A 58 24.43 4.74 4.93
C PRO A 58 24.45 4.20 6.37
N GLY A 59 23.38 4.44 7.15
CA GLY A 59 23.25 3.93 8.51
C GLY A 59 23.17 2.41 8.55
N LEU A 60 22.39 1.82 7.64
CA LEU A 60 22.28 0.36 7.49
C LEU A 60 23.63 -0.25 7.09
N ALA A 61 24.32 0.34 6.11
CA ALA A 61 25.63 -0.13 5.66
C ALA A 61 26.66 -0.15 6.81
N VAL A 62 26.69 0.89 7.65
CA VAL A 62 27.56 0.93 8.83
C VAL A 62 27.24 -0.20 9.80
N CYS A 63 25.95 -0.46 10.08
CA CYS A 63 25.53 -1.54 10.98
C CYS A 63 25.88 -2.93 10.43
N MET A 64 25.63 -3.16 9.13
CA MET A 64 25.99 -4.40 8.44
C MET A 64 27.50 -4.64 8.45
N VAL A 65 28.32 -3.63 8.17
CA VAL A 65 29.77 -3.75 8.22
C VAL A 65 30.24 -4.04 9.64
N ALA A 66 29.72 -3.34 10.66
CA ALA A 66 30.10 -3.54 12.04
C ALA A 66 29.84 -4.98 12.51
N LEU A 67 28.61 -5.47 12.34
CA LEU A 67 28.27 -6.81 12.83
C LEU A 67 28.75 -7.94 11.91
N GLY A 68 28.92 -7.66 10.62
CA GLY A 68 29.61 -8.56 9.70
C GLY A 68 31.07 -8.80 10.08
N LEU A 69 31.79 -7.74 10.49
CA LEU A 69 33.15 -7.87 11.01
C LEU A 69 33.19 -8.64 12.33
N VAL A 70 32.25 -8.40 13.24
CA VAL A 70 32.13 -9.18 14.50
C VAL A 70 31.94 -10.66 14.20
N GLY A 71 31.00 -11.02 13.32
CA GLY A 71 30.77 -12.40 12.89
C GLY A 71 32.00 -13.03 12.23
N TYR A 72 32.66 -12.30 11.33
CA TYR A 72 33.88 -12.74 10.67
C TYR A 72 35.00 -13.04 11.68
N PHE A 73 35.27 -12.13 12.61
CA PHE A 73 36.33 -12.33 13.61
C PHE A 73 35.96 -13.40 14.63
N ALA A 74 34.68 -13.54 15.01
CA ALA A 74 34.22 -14.62 15.88
C ALA A 74 34.43 -15.99 15.22
N ALA A 75 34.06 -16.13 13.94
CA ALA A 75 34.32 -17.35 13.17
C ALA A 75 35.82 -17.62 13.03
N GLU A 76 36.63 -16.58 12.87
CA GLU A 76 38.07 -16.74 12.79
C GLU A 76 38.72 -17.16 14.11
N MET A 77 38.21 -16.65 15.23
CA MET A 77 38.61 -17.10 16.58
C MET A 77 38.25 -18.57 16.80
N LEU A 78 37.08 -19.01 16.33
CA LEU A 78 36.66 -20.43 16.40
C LEU A 78 37.57 -21.34 15.55
N LEU A 79 38.01 -20.86 14.39
CA LEU A 79 38.91 -21.63 13.50
C LEU A 79 40.36 -21.69 14.00
N GLN A 80 40.87 -20.62 14.62
CA GLN A 80 42.27 -20.53 15.06
C GLN A 80 42.46 -20.83 16.55
N LYS A 81 41.36 -20.99 17.31
CA LYS A 81 41.33 -21.23 18.76
C LYS A 81 42.20 -20.25 19.55
N SER A 82 42.32 -19.02 19.06
CA SER A 82 43.21 -17.98 19.59
C SER A 82 42.57 -16.61 19.41
N PHE A 83 42.85 -15.68 20.32
CA PHE A 83 42.42 -14.28 20.24
C PHE A 83 43.38 -13.38 19.45
N ARG A 84 44.57 -13.88 19.06
CA ARG A 84 45.61 -13.08 18.35
C ARG A 84 45.31 -12.84 16.86
N VAL A 85 44.09 -13.11 16.40
CA VAL A 85 43.68 -13.09 14.99
C VAL A 85 43.46 -11.70 14.41
N LEU A 86 43.18 -10.71 15.25
CA LEU A 86 42.93 -9.33 14.82
C LEU A 86 44.04 -8.76 13.91
N LYS A 87 45.32 -9.06 14.21
CA LYS A 87 46.45 -8.56 13.41
C LYS A 87 46.79 -9.40 12.20
N ARG A 88 46.35 -10.67 12.15
CA ARG A 88 46.75 -11.60 11.08
C ARG A 88 45.80 -11.59 9.89
N SER A 89 44.53 -11.28 10.13
CA SER A 89 43.47 -11.43 9.12
C SER A 89 42.61 -10.20 8.91
N TRP A 90 43.13 -9.04 9.32
CA TRP A 90 42.55 -7.73 9.00
C TRP A 90 42.29 -7.55 7.49
N LYS A 91 43.12 -8.14 6.62
CA LYS A 91 42.91 -8.11 5.16
C LYS A 91 41.61 -8.82 4.75
N GLY A 92 41.27 -9.95 5.38
CA GLY A 92 40.03 -10.68 5.11
C GLY A 92 38.81 -9.90 5.58
N GLY A 93 38.90 -9.31 6.78
CA GLY A 93 37.86 -8.40 7.29
C GLY A 93 37.66 -7.18 6.40
N ALA A 94 38.76 -6.56 5.91
CA ALA A 94 38.70 -5.42 4.99
C ALA A 94 38.02 -5.79 3.66
N VAL A 95 38.29 -6.99 3.12
CA VAL A 95 37.61 -7.49 1.91
C VAL A 95 36.12 -7.69 2.17
N LEU A 96 35.72 -8.30 3.29
CA LEU A 96 34.31 -8.46 3.64
C LEU A 96 33.60 -7.11 3.77
N ALA A 97 34.21 -6.15 4.49
CA ALA A 97 33.66 -4.81 4.65
C ALA A 97 33.47 -4.12 3.29
N ALA A 98 34.46 -4.20 2.40
CA ALA A 98 34.36 -3.63 1.06
C ALA A 98 33.22 -4.28 0.24
N VAL A 99 33.07 -5.61 0.31
CA VAL A 99 31.97 -6.31 -0.37
C VAL A 99 30.61 -5.87 0.18
N LEU A 100 30.45 -5.80 1.50
CA LEU A 100 29.19 -5.34 2.12
C LEU A 100 28.85 -3.90 1.70
N VAL A 101 29.83 -3.00 1.71
CA VAL A 101 29.63 -1.61 1.23
C VAL A 101 29.24 -1.59 -0.24
N LEU A 102 29.89 -2.37 -1.09
CA LEU A 102 29.55 -2.44 -2.52
C LEU A 102 28.14 -3.00 -2.76
N VAL A 103 27.73 -3.99 -1.97
CA VAL A 103 26.37 -4.55 -2.03
C VAL A 103 25.35 -3.49 -1.61
N CYS A 104 25.55 -2.83 -0.45
CA CYS A 104 24.66 -1.76 0.00
C CYS A 104 24.60 -0.60 -1.00
N ALA A 105 25.74 -0.18 -1.56
CA ALA A 105 25.80 0.87 -2.58
C ALA A 105 25.09 0.45 -3.88
N GLY A 106 25.22 -0.81 -4.30
CA GLY A 106 24.54 -1.35 -5.47
C GLY A 106 23.02 -1.34 -5.33
N PHE A 107 22.50 -1.66 -4.14
CA PHE A 107 21.07 -1.50 -3.85
C PHE A 107 20.66 -0.03 -3.76
N SER A 108 21.48 0.82 -3.16
CA SER A 108 21.21 2.26 -3.03
C SER A 108 21.02 3.00 -4.35
N VAL A 109 21.63 2.53 -5.43
CA VAL A 109 21.52 3.17 -6.76
C VAL A 109 20.49 2.46 -7.66
N ASP A 110 19.74 1.52 -7.10
CA ASP A 110 18.87 0.59 -7.82
C ASP A 110 19.58 0.01 -9.06
N LEU A 111 20.75 -0.62 -8.85
CA LEU A 111 21.57 -1.14 -9.96
C LEU A 111 20.81 -2.17 -10.82
N LEU A 112 19.80 -2.82 -10.24
CA LEU A 112 18.95 -3.80 -10.91
C LEU A 112 17.76 -3.16 -11.65
N GLY A 113 17.51 -1.86 -11.46
CA GLY A 113 16.39 -1.14 -12.06
C GLY A 113 15.03 -1.63 -11.58
N ILE A 114 14.96 -2.19 -10.37
CA ILE A 114 13.75 -2.81 -9.82
C ILE A 114 12.74 -1.74 -9.42
N GLU A 115 13.19 -0.66 -8.78
CA GLU A 115 12.35 0.45 -8.34
C GLU A 115 11.85 1.23 -9.56
N LYS A 116 12.71 1.36 -10.58
CA LYS A 116 12.42 2.12 -11.81
C LYS A 116 11.67 1.35 -12.89
N TYR A 117 11.39 0.07 -12.67
CA TYR A 117 10.72 -0.76 -13.67
C TYR A 117 9.22 -0.44 -13.76
N VAL A 118 8.84 0.09 -14.92
CA VAL A 118 7.45 0.26 -15.38
C VAL A 118 7.19 -0.73 -16.53
N PRO A 119 6.11 -1.54 -16.49
CA PRO A 119 5.84 -2.49 -17.56
C PRO A 119 5.37 -1.79 -18.85
N GLY A 120 5.61 -2.39 -20.02
CA GLY A 120 5.09 -1.87 -21.28
C GLY A 120 3.58 -1.99 -21.38
N THR A 121 2.90 -1.03 -22.03
CA THR A 121 1.43 -1.01 -22.17
C THR A 121 0.89 -2.29 -22.80
N ASP A 122 1.59 -2.81 -23.81
CA ASP A 122 1.21 -4.06 -24.49
C ASP A 122 1.48 -5.32 -23.66
N ASP A 123 2.23 -5.24 -22.56
CA ASP A 123 2.51 -6.37 -21.68
C ASP A 123 1.49 -6.53 -20.57
N VAL A 124 0.69 -5.50 -20.28
CA VAL A 124 -0.31 -5.51 -19.21
C VAL A 124 -1.59 -6.20 -19.68
N GLN A 125 -2.08 -7.13 -18.88
CA GLN A 125 -3.38 -7.79 -19.08
C GLN A 125 -4.49 -7.09 -18.29
N SER A 126 -4.21 -6.73 -17.04
CA SER A 126 -5.13 -5.98 -16.18
C SER A 126 -4.35 -5.26 -15.08
N LEU A 127 -4.97 -4.23 -14.52
CA LEU A 127 -4.46 -3.45 -13.39
C LEU A 127 -5.51 -3.43 -12.28
N ASN A 128 -5.16 -3.88 -11.07
CA ASN A 128 -5.91 -3.47 -9.88
C ASN A 128 -5.23 -2.24 -9.29
N PHE A 129 -5.99 -1.18 -9.05
CA PHE A 129 -5.47 0.05 -8.44
C PHE A 129 -6.13 0.30 -7.08
N SER A 130 -5.45 1.06 -6.24
CA SER A 130 -6.06 1.71 -5.08
C SER A 130 -5.43 3.08 -4.90
N ILE A 131 -6.25 4.11 -4.83
CA ILE A 131 -5.83 5.46 -4.45
C ILE A 131 -6.38 5.73 -3.05
N TYR A 132 -5.51 6.16 -2.15
CA TYR A 132 -5.85 6.39 -0.75
C TYR A 132 -5.35 7.75 -0.26
N GLY A 133 -5.98 8.25 0.80
CA GLY A 133 -5.77 9.59 1.37
C GLY A 133 -7.04 10.03 2.08
N VAL A 134 -7.48 11.27 1.86
CA VAL A 134 -8.79 11.76 2.33
C VAL A 134 -9.95 10.96 1.73
N ASN A 135 -9.77 10.45 0.50
CA ASN A 135 -10.69 9.54 -0.17
C ASN A 135 -10.00 8.21 -0.43
N TYR A 136 -10.79 7.14 -0.50
CA TYR A 136 -10.35 5.83 -0.92
C TYR A 136 -11.17 5.38 -2.12
N ILE A 137 -10.49 5.09 -3.23
CA ILE A 137 -11.08 4.42 -4.39
C ILE A 137 -10.21 3.26 -4.80
N ASN A 138 -10.81 2.18 -5.29
CA ASN A 138 -10.08 1.04 -5.83
C ASN A 138 -10.77 0.51 -7.09
N GLY A 139 -10.20 -0.50 -7.73
CA GLY A 139 -10.88 -1.11 -8.87
C GLY A 139 -9.98 -1.92 -9.77
N ASN A 140 -10.61 -2.68 -10.67
CA ASN A 140 -9.92 -3.43 -11.71
C ASN A 140 -10.15 -2.76 -13.07
N ILE A 141 -9.05 -2.53 -13.80
CA ILE A 141 -9.06 -1.96 -15.15
C ILE A 141 -8.49 -2.99 -16.12
N THR A 142 -9.23 -3.20 -17.20
CA THR A 142 -8.79 -3.98 -18.39
C THR A 142 -8.78 -3.14 -19.66
N ASP A 143 -9.32 -1.93 -19.61
CA ASP A 143 -9.31 -0.97 -20.71
C ASP A 143 -7.89 -0.48 -21.02
N PRO A 144 -7.36 -0.69 -22.24
CA PRO A 144 -5.98 -0.33 -22.58
C PRO A 144 -5.67 1.16 -22.49
N GLU A 145 -6.64 2.03 -22.80
CA GLU A 145 -6.46 3.48 -22.74
C GLU A 145 -6.28 3.95 -21.29
N THR A 146 -7.14 3.47 -20.39
CA THR A 146 -7.06 3.75 -18.96
C THR A 146 -5.81 3.15 -18.32
N ILE A 147 -5.44 1.92 -18.69
CA ILE A 147 -4.15 1.33 -18.29
C ILE A 147 -2.98 2.21 -18.75
N GLY A 148 -3.03 2.74 -19.97
CA GLY A 148 -2.03 3.66 -20.49
C GLY A 148 -1.84 4.89 -19.61
N ARG A 149 -2.93 5.51 -19.15
CA ARG A 149 -2.89 6.67 -18.23
C ARG A 149 -2.29 6.32 -16.87
N PHE A 150 -2.62 5.15 -16.30
CA PHE A 150 -1.99 4.68 -15.06
C PHE A 150 -0.49 4.38 -15.25
N LEU A 151 -0.07 3.87 -16.41
CA LEU A 151 1.35 3.67 -16.71
C LEU A 151 2.11 4.99 -16.87
N SER A 152 1.49 5.99 -17.50
CA SER A 152 2.06 7.35 -17.55
C SER A 152 2.21 7.95 -16.16
N LEU A 153 1.21 7.79 -15.29
CA LEU A 153 1.28 8.21 -13.90
C LEU A 153 2.36 7.45 -13.12
N HIS A 154 2.47 6.14 -13.30
CA HIS A 154 3.54 5.32 -12.69
C HIS A 154 4.93 5.79 -13.14
N GLN A 155 5.10 6.11 -14.43
CA GLN A 155 6.35 6.67 -14.94
C GLN A 155 6.67 8.03 -14.30
N ALA A 156 5.67 8.92 -14.17
CA ALA A 156 5.84 10.21 -13.51
C ALA A 156 6.25 10.05 -12.04
N LEU A 157 5.63 9.11 -11.31
CA LEU A 157 5.99 8.80 -9.92
C LEU A 157 7.45 8.32 -9.77
N VAL A 158 7.92 7.48 -10.71
CA VAL A 158 9.31 7.00 -10.73
C VAL A 158 10.30 8.12 -11.03
N GLU A 159 9.92 9.10 -11.86
CA GLU A 159 10.77 10.22 -12.27
C GLU A 159 10.81 11.36 -11.23
N GLU A 160 9.64 11.72 -10.68
CA GLU A 160 9.48 12.83 -9.74
C GLU A 160 9.88 12.45 -8.32
N GLN A 161 9.62 11.21 -7.90
CA GLN A 161 9.88 10.70 -6.55
C GLN A 161 9.36 11.67 -5.46
N PRO A 162 8.04 11.93 -5.42
CA PRO A 162 7.47 12.90 -4.50
C PRO A 162 7.81 12.55 -3.05
N GLU A 163 8.23 13.57 -2.30
CA GLU A 163 8.70 13.41 -0.94
C GLU A 163 7.55 13.20 0.05
N ASN A 164 7.91 12.63 1.20
CA ASN A 164 7.01 12.40 2.31
C ASN A 164 7.48 13.24 3.51
N ASP A 165 6.95 14.46 3.62
CA ASP A 165 7.28 15.42 4.68
C ASP A 165 6.12 15.61 5.65
N TRP A 166 6.03 14.69 6.61
CA TRP A 166 5.06 14.74 7.70
C TRP A 166 5.25 15.92 8.67
N ASN A 167 6.35 16.69 8.56
CA ASN A 167 6.63 17.80 9.48
C ASN A 167 6.06 19.15 8.98
N SER A 168 5.55 19.21 7.75
CA SER A 168 4.91 20.42 7.24
C SER A 168 3.52 20.58 7.86
N GLU A 169 3.25 21.76 8.45
CA GLU A 169 2.00 22.08 9.16
C GLU A 169 0.75 21.99 8.24
N ASN A 170 0.95 22.02 6.91
CA ASN A 170 -0.12 21.92 5.90
C ASN A 170 0.06 20.71 4.95
N SER A 171 0.77 19.67 5.39
CA SER A 171 0.93 18.45 4.59
C SER A 171 -0.30 17.55 4.67
N SER A 172 -0.73 17.05 3.51
CA SER A 172 -1.74 16.02 3.37
C SER A 172 -1.16 14.78 2.74
N TYR A 173 -1.60 13.62 3.19
CA TYR A 173 -1.11 12.34 2.71
C TYR A 173 -1.98 11.79 1.58
N THR A 174 -1.34 11.26 0.55
CA THR A 174 -1.99 10.41 -0.45
C THR A 174 -1.08 9.26 -0.87
N GLY A 175 -1.65 8.27 -1.52
CA GLY A 175 -0.87 7.26 -2.20
C GLY A 175 -1.63 6.46 -3.23
N LEU A 176 -0.86 5.64 -3.93
CA LEU A 176 -1.26 4.88 -5.09
C LEU A 176 -0.63 3.49 -5.01
N ARG A 177 -1.50 2.47 -4.98
CA ARG A 177 -1.13 1.08 -5.20
C ARG A 177 -1.50 0.63 -6.60
N LEU A 178 -0.58 -0.05 -7.28
CA LEU A 178 -0.74 -0.60 -8.62
C LEU A 178 -0.34 -2.08 -8.63
N ASP A 179 -1.31 -2.95 -8.87
CA ASP A 179 -1.11 -4.40 -8.97
C ASP A 179 -1.40 -4.84 -10.41
N TYR A 180 -0.34 -4.90 -11.22
CA TYR A 180 -0.39 -5.36 -12.61
C TYR A 180 -0.39 -6.89 -12.68
N THR A 181 -1.29 -7.43 -13.50
CA THR A 181 -1.16 -8.77 -14.06
C THR A 181 -0.67 -8.63 -15.49
N LEU A 182 0.46 -9.24 -15.81
CA LEU A 182 1.07 -9.20 -17.14
C LEU A 182 0.60 -10.39 -17.98
N LYS A 183 0.59 -10.22 -19.31
CA LYS A 183 0.15 -11.27 -20.27
C LYS A 183 0.99 -12.54 -20.21
N ASN A 184 2.21 -12.47 -19.67
CA ASN A 184 3.07 -13.63 -19.44
C ASN A 184 2.80 -14.37 -18.11
N GLY A 185 1.75 -13.96 -17.38
CA GLY A 185 1.34 -14.54 -16.09
C GLY A 185 2.08 -13.98 -14.87
N LYS A 186 3.11 -13.14 -15.06
CA LYS A 186 3.79 -12.48 -13.94
C LYS A 186 2.93 -11.39 -13.33
N LYS A 187 3.13 -11.13 -12.04
CA LYS A 187 2.52 -10.01 -11.33
C LYS A 187 3.58 -8.98 -10.96
N LEU A 188 3.17 -7.71 -10.94
CA LEU A 188 4.00 -6.59 -10.50
C LEU A 188 3.18 -5.71 -9.57
N SER A 189 3.65 -5.53 -8.34
CA SER A 189 3.03 -4.64 -7.36
C SER A 189 3.90 -3.41 -7.12
N ARG A 190 3.27 -2.26 -6.99
CA ARG A 190 3.89 -0.98 -6.64
C ARG A 190 3.02 -0.25 -5.64
N ASP A 191 3.66 0.40 -4.68
CA ASP A 191 2.99 1.15 -3.62
C ASP A 191 3.74 2.44 -3.39
N TYR A 192 3.06 3.57 -3.60
CA TYR A 192 3.61 4.90 -3.49
C TYR A 192 2.82 5.67 -2.44
N GLY A 193 3.49 6.27 -1.46
CA GLY A 193 2.88 7.14 -0.46
C GLY A 193 3.72 8.39 -0.28
N PHE A 194 3.08 9.56 -0.39
CA PHE A 194 3.76 10.85 -0.35
C PHE A 194 2.82 11.93 0.20
N THR A 195 3.39 13.09 0.51
CA THR A 195 2.64 14.24 1.01
C THR A 195 2.54 15.34 -0.03
N TYR A 196 1.48 16.14 0.04
CA TYR A 196 1.29 17.33 -0.77
C TYR A 196 0.79 18.49 0.09
N GLU A 197 1.02 19.72 -0.35
CA GLU A 197 0.51 20.92 0.35
C GLU A 197 -1.00 21.06 0.10
N SER A 198 -1.77 21.12 1.19
CA SER A 198 -3.21 21.35 1.12
C SER A 198 -3.54 22.79 0.72
N GLY A 199 -4.55 22.96 -0.13
CA GLY A 199 -5.18 24.25 -0.45
C GLY A 199 -4.56 24.99 -1.65
N ASP A 200 -3.48 24.48 -2.23
CA ASP A 200 -2.91 25.00 -3.46
C ASP A 200 -3.53 24.35 -4.70
N ALA A 201 -3.66 25.15 -5.78
CA ALA A 201 -4.16 24.64 -7.04
C ALA A 201 -3.20 23.58 -7.60
N LEU A 202 -3.77 22.45 -8.03
CA LEU A 202 -3.01 21.37 -8.66
C LEU A 202 -2.25 21.90 -9.88
N GLU A 203 -0.92 21.79 -9.87
CA GLU A 203 -0.11 22.19 -11.02
C GLU A 203 -0.40 21.28 -12.22
N ASP A 204 -0.70 21.88 -13.37
CA ASP A 204 -1.03 21.14 -14.60
C ASP A 204 0.09 20.16 -14.97
N GLY A 205 -0.25 18.87 -15.03
CA GLY A 205 0.68 17.80 -15.43
C GLY A 205 1.49 17.20 -14.28
N SER A 206 1.38 17.75 -13.06
CA SER A 206 1.95 17.12 -11.85
C SER A 206 1.36 15.72 -11.60
N VAL A 207 2.08 14.87 -10.86
CA VAL A 207 1.57 13.57 -10.38
C VAL A 207 0.20 13.72 -9.71
N LEU A 208 0.04 14.74 -8.87
CA LEU A 208 -1.19 14.99 -8.13
C LEU A 208 -2.36 15.35 -9.06
N SER A 209 -2.14 16.22 -10.06
CA SER A 209 -3.17 16.56 -11.06
C SER A 209 -3.59 15.35 -11.90
N GLN A 210 -2.64 14.48 -12.27
CA GLN A 210 -2.91 13.25 -13.02
C GLN A 210 -3.72 12.25 -12.18
N MET A 211 -3.38 12.11 -10.89
CA MET A 211 -4.16 11.30 -9.95
C MET A 211 -5.58 11.84 -9.78
N ALA A 212 -5.75 13.14 -9.56
CA ALA A 212 -7.06 13.77 -9.42
C ALA A 212 -7.94 13.58 -10.67
N ALA A 213 -7.34 13.70 -11.87
CA ALA A 213 -8.02 13.44 -13.12
C ALA A 213 -8.50 11.98 -13.25
N LEU A 214 -7.68 11.01 -12.83
CA LEU A 214 -8.09 9.60 -12.77
C LEU A 214 -9.20 9.37 -11.74
N MET A 215 -9.15 10.03 -10.58
CA MET A 215 -10.18 9.93 -9.54
C MET A 215 -11.54 10.50 -9.96
N SER A 216 -11.60 11.29 -11.02
CA SER A 216 -12.86 11.81 -11.60
C SER A 216 -13.19 11.14 -12.95
N ASP A 217 -12.36 10.20 -13.40
CA ASP A 217 -12.55 9.55 -14.70
C ASP A 217 -13.73 8.57 -14.66
N PRO A 218 -14.64 8.58 -15.66
CA PRO A 218 -15.82 7.71 -15.65
C PRO A 218 -15.50 6.21 -15.61
N VAL A 219 -14.42 5.76 -16.27
CA VAL A 219 -14.04 4.35 -16.29
C VAL A 219 -13.51 3.93 -14.92
N VAL A 220 -12.68 4.78 -14.31
CA VAL A 220 -12.12 4.57 -12.96
C VAL A 220 -13.22 4.56 -11.90
N ARG A 221 -14.17 5.51 -11.95
CA ARG A 221 -15.30 5.58 -11.02
C ARG A 221 -16.26 4.41 -11.11
N ARG A 222 -16.49 3.89 -12.32
CA ARG A 222 -17.27 2.66 -12.49
C ARG A 222 -16.53 1.42 -12.00
N ALA A 223 -15.22 1.37 -12.18
CA ALA A 223 -14.40 0.29 -11.61
C ALA A 223 -14.46 0.29 -10.08
N ASP A 224 -14.46 1.47 -9.47
CA ASP A 224 -14.63 1.68 -8.02
C ASP A 224 -15.99 1.24 -7.52
N LEU A 225 -17.08 1.73 -8.12
CA LEU A 225 -18.41 1.26 -7.78
C LEU A 225 -18.57 -0.25 -7.99
N SER A 226 -17.94 -0.81 -9.04
CA SER A 226 -17.96 -2.26 -9.27
C SER A 226 -17.25 -3.04 -8.19
N ALA A 227 -16.07 -2.58 -7.75
CA ALA A 227 -15.30 -3.22 -6.71
C ALA A 227 -15.96 -3.15 -5.33
N GLN A 228 -16.64 -2.05 -5.01
CA GLN A 228 -17.27 -1.85 -3.71
C GLN A 228 -18.71 -2.40 -3.63
N PHE A 229 -19.41 -2.48 -4.76
CA PHE A 229 -20.86 -2.59 -4.75
C PHE A 229 -21.43 -3.34 -5.98
N LEU A 230 -21.26 -2.83 -7.21
CA LEU A 230 -22.03 -3.30 -8.38
C LEU A 230 -21.73 -4.74 -8.79
N ASN A 231 -20.52 -5.26 -8.54
CA ASN A 231 -20.21 -6.66 -8.86
C ASN A 231 -21.04 -7.64 -8.03
N ASP A 232 -21.46 -7.24 -6.83
CA ASP A 232 -22.16 -8.10 -5.88
C ASP A 232 -23.67 -7.93 -5.97
N VAL A 233 -24.19 -6.86 -6.59
CA VAL A 233 -25.62 -6.55 -6.65
C VAL A 233 -26.39 -7.48 -7.59
N ASP A 234 -27.33 -8.26 -7.04
CA ASP A 234 -28.40 -8.92 -7.82
C ASP A 234 -29.54 -7.93 -8.09
N ARG A 235 -30.03 -7.28 -7.03
CA ARG A 235 -31.04 -6.23 -7.11
C ARG A 235 -30.95 -5.26 -5.94
N LEU A 236 -31.20 -3.99 -6.22
CA LEU A 236 -31.49 -3.00 -5.18
C LEU A 236 -32.80 -3.32 -4.47
N THR A 237 -32.85 -3.07 -3.17
CA THR A 237 -34.05 -3.29 -2.34
C THR A 237 -34.57 -2.01 -1.70
N ALA A 238 -33.68 -1.10 -1.34
CA ALA A 238 -34.01 0.18 -0.72
C ALA A 238 -32.80 1.11 -0.76
N ALA A 239 -33.01 2.38 -0.41
CA ALA A 239 -31.93 3.27 -0.01
C ALA A 239 -32.38 4.08 1.21
N GLU A 240 -31.44 4.61 1.99
CA GLU A 240 -31.77 5.55 3.06
C GLU A 240 -30.73 6.66 3.19
N ILE A 241 -31.18 7.82 3.65
CA ILE A 241 -30.30 8.93 4.03
C ILE A 241 -30.73 9.45 5.40
N THR A 242 -29.75 9.69 6.27
CA THR A 242 -29.98 10.35 7.56
C THR A 242 -29.55 11.81 7.46
N LEU A 243 -30.51 12.70 7.68
CA LEU A 243 -30.31 14.15 7.75
C LEU A 243 -30.14 14.56 9.21
N TYR A 244 -29.07 15.30 9.49
CA TYR A 244 -28.83 15.84 10.82
C TYR A 244 -29.45 17.23 10.94
N PRO A 245 -30.12 17.54 12.05
CA PRO A 245 -30.71 18.85 12.22
C PRO A 245 -29.62 19.90 12.39
N ALA A 246 -29.78 21.07 11.76
CA ALA A 246 -28.87 22.21 11.86
C ALA A 246 -28.76 22.82 13.28
N GLN A 247 -29.44 22.27 14.28
CA GLN A 247 -29.45 22.77 15.67
C GLN A 247 -29.07 21.67 16.67
N PRO A 248 -28.27 22.01 17.71
CA PRO A 248 -27.90 21.07 18.76
C PRO A 248 -29.13 20.47 19.47
N GLY A 249 -29.21 19.13 19.51
CA GLY A 249 -30.27 18.40 20.23
C GLY A 249 -31.51 18.05 19.41
N GLY A 250 -31.56 18.37 18.12
CA GLY A 250 -32.59 17.82 17.23
C GLY A 250 -32.38 16.32 16.99
N ARG A 251 -33.46 15.57 16.73
CA ARG A 251 -33.35 14.18 16.26
C ARG A 251 -33.08 14.19 14.76
N GLY A 252 -32.12 13.37 14.32
CA GLY A 252 -31.92 13.11 12.90
C GLY A 252 -33.20 12.61 12.23
N GLN A 253 -33.41 13.01 10.99
CA GLN A 253 -34.50 12.51 10.16
C GLN A 253 -33.93 11.52 9.16
N THR A 254 -34.35 10.26 9.25
CA THR A 254 -34.01 9.25 8.26
C THR A 254 -35.12 9.15 7.23
N LEU A 255 -34.79 9.38 5.96
CA LEU A 255 -35.68 9.12 4.83
C LEU A 255 -35.33 7.76 4.25
N ASN A 256 -36.36 6.96 3.99
CA ASN A 256 -36.26 5.63 3.40
C ASN A 256 -36.87 5.67 2.00
N PHE A 257 -36.20 5.04 1.05
CA PHE A 257 -36.56 4.99 -0.35
C PHE A 257 -36.80 3.53 -0.75
N ASP A 258 -37.83 3.29 -1.54
CA ASP A 258 -38.09 1.98 -2.12
C ASP A 258 -37.07 1.63 -3.22
N ALA A 259 -37.14 0.41 -3.75
CA ALA A 259 -36.21 -0.08 -4.76
C ALA A 259 -36.22 0.77 -6.05
N ASP A 260 -37.39 1.25 -6.49
CA ASP A 260 -37.53 2.06 -7.71
C ASP A 260 -36.89 3.45 -7.54
N THR A 261 -37.09 4.06 -6.37
CA THR A 261 -36.44 5.32 -6.02
C THR A 261 -34.93 5.13 -5.85
N ALA A 262 -34.49 4.06 -5.19
CA ALA A 262 -33.07 3.72 -5.08
C ALA A 262 -32.42 3.54 -6.45
N GLN A 263 -33.08 2.85 -7.40
CA GLN A 263 -32.57 2.74 -8.77
C GLN A 263 -32.48 4.09 -9.46
N THR A 264 -33.47 4.96 -9.29
CA THR A 264 -33.45 6.31 -9.84
C THR A 264 -32.28 7.15 -9.31
N LEU A 265 -31.94 6.99 -8.03
CA LEU A 265 -30.78 7.64 -7.40
C LEU A 265 -29.46 7.10 -7.96
N LEU A 266 -29.34 5.78 -8.15
CA LEU A 266 -28.17 5.16 -8.78
C LEU A 266 -28.01 5.62 -10.25
N ASP A 267 -29.10 5.70 -11.02
CA ASP A 267 -29.09 6.19 -12.40
C ASP A 267 -28.68 7.68 -12.48
N ALA A 268 -28.99 8.46 -11.44
CA ALA A 268 -28.55 9.85 -11.34
C ALA A 268 -27.05 9.95 -11.03
N LEU A 269 -26.54 9.10 -10.13
CA LEU A 269 -25.11 8.99 -9.86
C LEU A 269 -24.31 8.64 -11.12
N GLU A 270 -24.79 7.69 -11.93
CA GLU A 270 -24.15 7.33 -13.22
C GLU A 270 -24.04 8.53 -14.18
N LYS A 271 -24.99 9.47 -14.14
CA LYS A 271 -24.91 10.71 -14.94
C LYS A 271 -23.86 11.67 -14.40
N ASP A 272 -23.72 11.76 -13.07
CA ASP A 272 -22.65 12.55 -12.44
C ASP A 272 -21.27 11.94 -12.73
N ILE A 273 -21.17 10.61 -12.80
CA ILE A 273 -19.95 9.92 -13.27
C ILE A 273 -19.63 10.30 -14.71
N ASP A 274 -20.61 10.23 -15.63
CA ASP A 274 -20.39 10.61 -17.04
C ASP A 274 -20.02 12.09 -17.21
N ALA A 275 -20.51 12.95 -16.32
CA ALA A 275 -20.17 14.37 -16.32
C ALA A 275 -18.84 14.70 -15.63
N GLY A 276 -18.18 13.72 -15.01
CA GLY A 276 -16.96 13.93 -14.22
C GLY A 276 -17.20 14.72 -12.93
N HIS A 277 -18.44 14.76 -12.44
CA HIS A 277 -18.80 15.40 -11.18
C HIS A 277 -18.39 14.55 -9.98
N LEU A 278 -18.56 13.22 -10.08
CA LEU A 278 -18.21 12.31 -9.01
C LEU A 278 -16.68 12.23 -8.87
N GLY A 279 -16.16 12.78 -7.77
CA GLY A 279 -14.72 12.91 -7.56
C GLY A 279 -14.12 14.26 -7.85
N ALA A 280 -14.94 15.24 -8.20
CA ALA A 280 -14.55 16.62 -8.11
C ALA A 280 -13.95 16.92 -6.71
N ASP A 281 -12.94 17.79 -6.69
CA ASP A 281 -12.10 18.09 -5.52
C ASP A 281 -11.23 16.92 -5.00
N ALA A 282 -11.09 15.83 -5.76
CA ALA A 282 -10.12 14.80 -5.44
C ALA A 282 -8.71 15.40 -5.30
N LEU A 283 -8.05 15.11 -4.18
CA LEU A 283 -6.71 15.60 -3.83
C LEU A 283 -6.62 17.13 -3.64
N ASP A 284 -7.74 17.82 -3.54
CA ASP A 284 -7.86 19.16 -2.96
C ASP A 284 -8.61 19.03 -1.63
N GLN A 285 -7.85 18.93 -0.53
CA GLN A 285 -8.43 18.64 0.78
C GLN A 285 -9.37 19.74 1.27
N ASP A 286 -9.01 21.01 1.05
CA ASP A 286 -9.81 22.15 1.51
C ASP A 286 -11.13 22.23 0.73
N ALA A 287 -11.08 22.07 -0.60
CA ALA A 287 -12.28 22.01 -1.42
C ALA A 287 -13.13 20.79 -1.06
N TRP A 288 -12.51 19.63 -0.84
CA TRP A 288 -13.22 18.42 -0.41
C TRP A 288 -13.96 18.61 0.91
N TYR A 289 -13.33 19.21 1.93
CA TYR A 289 -14.01 19.50 3.21
C TYR A 289 -15.18 20.48 3.00
N ALA A 290 -15.00 21.49 2.15
CA ALA A 290 -16.00 22.52 1.89
C ALA A 290 -17.20 22.03 1.05
N ASN A 291 -17.01 21.00 0.20
CA ASN A 291 -18.00 20.61 -0.80
C ASN A 291 -18.56 19.20 -0.62
N THR A 292 -17.82 18.28 0.00
CA THR A 292 -18.29 16.92 0.27
C THR A 292 -19.18 16.91 1.50
N TYR A 293 -20.34 16.24 1.37
CA TYR A 293 -21.28 16.08 2.47
C TYR A 293 -20.77 15.02 3.47
N SER A 294 -20.98 15.28 4.76
CA SER A 294 -20.79 14.26 5.80
C SER A 294 -21.95 13.27 5.83
N ASN A 295 -23.11 13.67 5.31
CA ASN A 295 -24.23 12.77 5.05
C ASN A 295 -23.85 11.74 3.97
N CYS A 296 -24.19 10.48 4.20
CA CYS A 296 -24.06 9.40 3.22
C CYS A 296 -25.45 8.85 2.83
N LEU A 297 -25.61 8.41 1.59
CA LEU A 297 -26.76 7.62 1.14
C LEU A 297 -26.38 6.14 1.20
N THR A 298 -27.10 5.36 1.98
CA THR A 298 -26.89 3.91 2.05
C THR A 298 -27.81 3.19 1.08
N PHE A 299 -27.24 2.47 0.11
CA PHE A 299 -27.99 1.56 -0.75
C PHE A 299 -28.07 0.18 -0.10
N TYR A 300 -29.27 -0.41 -0.05
CA TYR A 300 -29.49 -1.79 0.40
C TYR A 300 -29.79 -2.67 -0.80
N TYR A 301 -29.16 -3.85 -0.85
CA TYR A 301 -29.28 -4.75 -1.98
C TYR A 301 -29.20 -6.22 -1.59
N ARG A 302 -29.72 -7.07 -2.47
CA ARG A 302 -29.49 -8.52 -2.45
C ARG A 302 -28.19 -8.83 -3.16
N VAL A 303 -27.37 -9.67 -2.53
CA VAL A 303 -26.13 -10.15 -3.11
C VAL A 303 -26.43 -11.23 -4.17
N LYS A 304 -25.67 -11.25 -5.27
CA LYS A 304 -25.73 -12.32 -6.28
C LYS A 304 -25.53 -13.68 -5.61
N PRO A 305 -26.38 -14.68 -5.90
CA PRO A 305 -26.24 -15.98 -5.29
C PRO A 305 -24.93 -16.64 -5.73
N ASP A 306 -24.12 -17.06 -4.77
CA ASP A 306 -22.94 -17.88 -5.02
C ASP A 306 -23.38 -19.35 -5.23
N PRO A 307 -23.08 -19.98 -6.38
CA PRO A 307 -23.37 -21.39 -6.61
C PRO A 307 -22.73 -22.34 -5.59
N ALA A 308 -21.63 -21.94 -4.95
CA ALA A 308 -21.00 -22.68 -3.86
C ALA A 308 -21.84 -22.62 -2.56
N TYR A 309 -22.68 -21.60 -2.40
CA TYR A 309 -23.53 -21.36 -1.22
C TYR A 309 -24.99 -21.04 -1.60
N PRO A 310 -25.73 -21.98 -2.23
CA PRO A 310 -27.02 -21.71 -2.88
C PRO A 310 -28.20 -21.42 -1.93
N TYR A 311 -28.00 -21.54 -0.61
CA TYR A 311 -29.02 -21.28 0.41
C TYR A 311 -28.76 -20.00 1.21
N ARG A 312 -27.74 -19.22 0.82
CA ARG A 312 -27.35 -18.02 1.53
C ARG A 312 -28.17 -16.83 1.00
N ASP A 313 -29.13 -16.38 1.81
CA ASP A 313 -30.01 -15.25 1.47
C ASP A 313 -29.40 -13.94 1.99
N ASP A 314 -28.25 -13.56 1.41
CA ASP A 314 -27.47 -12.42 1.88
C ASP A 314 -28.10 -11.09 1.41
N SER A 315 -28.09 -10.12 2.33
CA SER A 315 -28.31 -8.72 2.06
C SER A 315 -27.08 -7.94 2.49
N ALA A 316 -26.69 -6.96 1.69
CA ALA A 316 -25.58 -6.08 1.98
C ALA A 316 -26.00 -4.62 1.79
N SER A 317 -25.13 -3.71 2.20
CA SER A 317 -25.31 -2.28 2.04
C SER A 317 -24.03 -1.62 1.51
N PHE A 318 -24.21 -0.49 0.84
CA PHE A 318 -23.12 0.34 0.34
C PHE A 318 -23.39 1.80 0.69
N ASP A 319 -22.44 2.43 1.38
CA ASP A 319 -22.53 3.84 1.76
C ASP A 319 -21.88 4.71 0.68
N LEU A 320 -22.70 5.50 0.01
CA LEU A 320 -22.26 6.46 -0.98
C LEU A 320 -22.01 7.82 -0.32
N GLN A 321 -20.77 8.28 -0.43
CA GLN A 321 -20.41 9.68 -0.22
C GLN A 321 -20.62 10.48 -1.51
N PHE A 322 -21.10 11.71 -1.37
CA PHE A 322 -21.38 12.63 -2.48
C PHE A 322 -21.13 14.08 -2.05
N SER A 323 -21.13 14.98 -3.02
CA SER A 323 -20.69 16.37 -2.89
C SER A 323 -21.67 17.33 -3.54
N LYS A 324 -21.41 18.63 -3.38
CA LYS A 324 -22.12 19.70 -4.10
C LYS A 324 -21.98 19.62 -5.63
N HIS A 325 -20.97 18.90 -6.13
CA HIS A 325 -20.73 18.76 -7.56
C HIS A 325 -21.65 17.72 -8.20
N ASP A 326 -22.19 16.78 -7.42
CA ASP A 326 -23.06 15.68 -7.90
C ASP A 326 -24.49 16.19 -8.17
N THR A 327 -24.59 17.10 -9.15
CA THR A 327 -25.80 17.89 -9.42
C THR A 327 -26.98 17.05 -9.90
N PHE A 328 -26.75 15.98 -10.66
CA PHE A 328 -27.84 15.10 -11.10
C PHE A 328 -28.39 14.30 -9.93
N PHE A 329 -27.51 13.79 -9.07
CA PHE A 329 -27.83 13.05 -7.87
C PHE A 329 -28.56 13.92 -6.84
N LEU A 330 -28.08 15.14 -6.59
CA LEU A 330 -28.76 16.11 -5.72
C LEU A 330 -30.16 16.43 -6.22
N ALA A 331 -30.34 16.67 -7.53
CA ALA A 331 -31.66 16.89 -8.09
C ALA A 331 -32.57 15.65 -7.95
N ALA A 332 -32.02 14.44 -8.05
CA ALA A 332 -32.77 13.21 -7.83
C ALA A 332 -33.20 13.05 -6.36
N LEU A 333 -32.33 13.41 -5.40
CA LEU A 333 -32.65 13.44 -3.97
C LEU A 333 -33.77 14.45 -3.66
N GLU A 334 -33.72 15.67 -4.22
CA GLU A 334 -34.78 16.67 -4.07
C GLU A 334 -36.13 16.16 -4.58
N ASN A 335 -36.12 15.53 -5.76
CA ASN A 335 -37.31 14.93 -6.35
C ASN A 335 -37.85 13.75 -5.50
N ALA A 336 -36.98 13.04 -4.79
CA ALA A 336 -37.32 11.99 -3.83
C ALA A 336 -37.79 12.54 -2.46
N GLY A 337 -37.81 13.86 -2.27
CA GLY A 337 -38.32 14.52 -1.07
C GLY A 337 -37.27 14.84 -0.01
N VAL A 338 -35.98 14.77 -0.34
CA VAL A 338 -34.89 15.23 0.54
C VAL A 338 -34.79 16.75 0.49
N ASP A 339 -34.75 17.39 1.66
CA ASP A 339 -34.36 18.81 1.76
C ASP A 339 -32.83 18.92 1.69
N THR A 340 -32.28 19.12 0.49
CA THR A 340 -30.84 19.27 0.25
C THR A 340 -30.22 20.45 1.00
N GLY A 341 -31.03 21.45 1.40
CA GLY A 341 -30.57 22.56 2.24
C GLY A 341 -30.23 22.15 3.68
N SER A 342 -30.65 20.96 4.11
CA SER A 342 -30.33 20.37 5.42
C SER A 342 -29.08 19.49 5.42
N LEU A 343 -28.46 19.25 4.25
CA LEU A 343 -27.22 18.50 4.15
C LEU A 343 -26.06 19.31 4.74
N THR A 344 -25.19 18.61 5.48
CA THR A 344 -24.04 19.20 6.16
C THR A 344 -22.76 18.76 5.47
N THR A 345 -21.88 19.72 5.14
CA THR A 345 -20.54 19.43 4.62
C THR A 345 -19.58 19.01 5.72
N ASN A 346 -18.50 18.30 5.37
CA ASN A 346 -17.48 17.91 6.36
C ASN A 346 -16.90 19.13 7.09
N GLN A 347 -16.70 20.26 6.40
CA GLN A 347 -16.28 21.51 7.02
C GLN A 347 -17.30 22.04 8.03
N GLN A 348 -18.59 22.12 7.65
CA GLN A 348 -19.63 22.59 8.56
C GLN A 348 -19.78 21.69 9.79
N MET A 349 -19.63 20.38 9.63
CA MET A 349 -19.64 19.43 10.73
C MET A 349 -18.49 19.71 11.70
N ASN A 350 -17.27 19.86 11.18
CA ASN A 350 -16.08 20.19 11.96
C ASN A 350 -16.19 21.53 12.71
N ASP A 351 -16.77 22.55 12.06
CA ASP A 351 -16.97 23.87 12.67
C ASP A 351 -18.06 23.86 13.76
N SER A 352 -19.10 23.02 13.60
CA SER A 352 -20.24 22.94 14.51
C SER A 352 -19.97 22.19 15.81
N GLU A 353 -19.04 21.23 15.81
CA GLU A 353 -18.66 20.46 17.00
C GLU A 353 -17.74 21.22 17.96
N GLY A 354 -17.37 22.46 17.64
CA GLY A 354 -16.69 23.36 18.58
C GLY A 354 -15.37 22.78 19.11
N SER A 355 -14.31 22.78 18.30
CA SER A 355 -12.93 22.70 18.80
C SER A 355 -12.69 21.61 19.87
N THR A 356 -13.11 20.37 19.63
CA THR A 356 -12.30 19.23 20.07
C THR A 356 -11.58 18.73 18.83
N GLY A 357 -10.29 19.07 18.73
CA GLY A 357 -9.39 18.66 17.65
C GLY A 357 -9.34 17.14 17.51
N MET A 358 -10.30 16.60 16.76
CA MET A 358 -10.22 15.24 16.25
C MET A 358 -10.16 15.23 14.73
N ALA A 359 -10.74 16.19 13.99
CA ALA A 359 -10.67 16.14 12.53
C ALA A 359 -9.45 16.84 11.92
N LYS A 360 -8.98 17.97 12.50
CA LYS A 360 -7.69 18.58 12.11
C LYS A 360 -6.49 17.74 12.57
N ASP A 361 -6.67 16.98 13.64
CA ASP A 361 -5.63 16.12 14.23
C ASP A 361 -5.80 14.62 13.89
N ALA A 362 -6.89 14.18 13.22
CA ALA A 362 -7.09 12.76 12.85
C ALA A 362 -6.07 12.25 11.83
N TYR A 363 -5.40 13.16 11.13
CA TYR A 363 -4.28 12.84 10.24
C TYR A 363 -2.93 13.36 10.78
N ALA A 364 -2.93 14.01 11.94
CA ALA A 364 -1.73 14.14 12.75
C ALA A 364 -1.46 12.76 13.35
N TYR A 365 -0.54 12.03 12.73
CA TYR A 365 -0.11 10.70 13.12
C TYR A 365 0.37 10.70 14.58
N ASP A 366 -0.52 10.43 15.54
CA ASP A 366 -0.12 10.00 16.89
C ASP A 366 0.25 8.52 16.79
N GLY A 367 1.53 8.25 16.94
CA GLY A 367 2.17 6.93 16.81
C GLY A 367 1.77 5.94 17.91
N THR A 368 0.48 5.76 18.14
CA THR A 368 -0.05 4.63 18.89
C THR A 368 -0.59 3.61 17.90
N ALA A 369 0.20 2.54 17.74
CA ALA A 369 -0.25 1.31 17.13
C ALA A 369 -1.34 0.67 18.01
N GLU A 370 -2.56 1.20 17.94
CA GLU A 370 -3.76 0.43 18.26
C GLU A 370 -4.23 -0.24 16.97
N LEU A 371 -4.00 -1.56 16.94
CA LEU A 371 -4.58 -2.52 16.01
C LEU A 371 -6.01 -2.13 15.63
N ILE A 372 -6.21 -1.69 14.39
CA ILE A 372 -7.54 -1.62 13.76
C ILE A 372 -8.12 -3.05 13.80
N PRO A 373 -9.17 -3.32 14.59
CA PRO A 373 -9.81 -4.63 14.60
C PRO A 373 -10.89 -4.59 13.53
N ASN A 374 -10.47 -4.60 12.27
CA ASN A 374 -11.28 -5.02 11.13
C ASN A 374 -10.32 -5.41 10.02
N LYS A 375 -9.85 -6.65 10.17
CA LYS A 375 -9.19 -7.44 9.16
C LYS A 375 -10.16 -7.53 7.97
N TYR A 376 -9.96 -6.70 6.95
CA TYR A 376 -10.50 -6.97 5.64
C TYR A 376 -9.73 -8.19 5.12
N ASP A 377 -10.28 -9.38 5.40
CA ASP A 377 -9.83 -10.62 4.80
C ASP A 377 -10.17 -10.52 3.31
N GLY A 378 -9.21 -10.02 2.53
CA GLY A 378 -9.16 -10.31 1.09
C GLY A 378 -9.21 -11.82 0.88
N PRO A 379 -9.63 -12.29 -0.31
CA PRO A 379 -9.88 -13.71 -0.55
C PRO A 379 -8.70 -14.55 -0.05
N GLU A 380 -9.00 -15.50 0.84
CA GLU A 380 -8.04 -16.47 1.36
C GLU A 380 -7.36 -17.15 0.18
N TYR A 381 -6.13 -16.70 -0.13
CA TYR A 381 -5.20 -17.52 -0.89
C TYR A 381 -4.82 -18.65 0.07
N GLU A 382 -5.29 -19.86 -0.24
CA GLU A 382 -4.72 -21.08 0.34
C GLU A 382 -3.20 -20.94 0.35
N ASP A 383 -2.61 -21.19 1.52
CA ASP A 383 -1.19 -21.17 1.82
C ASP A 383 -0.48 -22.20 0.94
N SER A 384 -0.31 -21.88 -0.34
CA SER A 384 0.52 -22.62 -1.26
C SER A 384 1.96 -22.31 -0.85
N ALA A 385 2.60 -23.32 -0.26
CA ALA A 385 3.93 -23.28 0.32
C ALA A 385 5.08 -22.99 -0.70
N ASP A 386 4.77 -22.39 -1.86
CA ASP A 386 5.69 -22.16 -2.98
C ASP A 386 5.90 -20.67 -3.34
N ALA A 387 5.34 -19.71 -2.58
CA ALA A 387 5.60 -18.28 -2.79
C ALA A 387 6.84 -17.80 -1.99
N SER A 388 7.94 -17.49 -2.69
CA SER A 388 9.07 -16.79 -2.07
C SER A 388 8.76 -15.29 -1.95
N VAL A 389 8.39 -14.84 -0.76
CA VAL A 389 8.23 -13.41 -0.45
C VAL A 389 9.62 -12.79 -0.25
N GLY A 390 9.99 -11.85 -1.13
CA GLY A 390 11.20 -11.05 -1.00
C GLY A 390 10.85 -9.60 -0.66
N ILE A 391 10.95 -9.21 0.61
CA ILE A 391 10.90 -7.79 1.00
C ILE A 391 12.30 -7.21 0.80
N ILE A 392 12.47 -6.37 -0.22
CA ILE A 392 13.67 -5.54 -0.40
C ILE A 392 13.24 -4.12 -0.05
N GLY A 393 13.54 -3.68 1.17
CA GLY A 393 13.31 -2.30 1.57
C GLY A 393 14.23 -1.37 0.79
N GLY A 394 13.65 -0.58 -0.11
CA GLY A 394 14.28 0.57 -0.75
C GLY A 394 14.40 1.74 0.23
N ALA A 395 15.21 2.74 -0.12
CA ALA A 395 15.49 3.90 0.72
C ALA A 395 14.26 4.79 1.00
N ASP A 396 13.22 4.66 0.18
CA ASP A 396 12.08 5.59 0.15
C ASP A 396 10.74 4.97 0.61
N GLY A 397 10.76 3.73 1.12
CA GLY A 397 9.56 3.06 1.63
C GLY A 397 9.53 1.54 1.38
N PRO A 398 8.54 0.83 1.94
CA PRO A 398 8.43 -0.62 1.78
C PRO A 398 8.07 -0.99 0.34
N THR A 399 9.08 -1.34 -0.46
CA THR A 399 8.86 -2.02 -1.75
C THR A 399 8.65 -3.52 -1.48
N ALA A 400 7.40 -3.98 -1.56
CA ALA A 400 7.09 -5.40 -1.49
C ALA A 400 7.08 -6.00 -2.91
N ILE A 401 7.95 -6.98 -3.17
CA ILE A 401 7.94 -7.75 -4.41
C ILE A 401 7.37 -9.14 -4.09
N ILE A 402 6.17 -9.43 -4.59
CA ILE A 402 5.59 -10.77 -4.53
C ILE A 402 5.80 -11.41 -5.91
N VAL A 403 6.79 -12.31 -6.00
CA VAL A 403 6.96 -13.18 -7.17
C VAL A 403 6.24 -14.50 -6.86
N ALA A 404 5.07 -14.70 -7.46
CA ALA A 404 4.44 -16.02 -7.46
C ALA A 404 5.13 -16.87 -8.54
N ASP A 405 5.69 -18.02 -8.15
CA ASP A 405 6.28 -18.98 -9.09
C ASP A 405 5.17 -19.80 -9.78
N GLN A 406 5.52 -20.39 -10.93
CA GLN A 406 4.63 -21.03 -11.92
C GLN A 406 3.59 -22.03 -11.36
N PRO A 407 2.43 -22.22 -12.04
CA PRO A 407 1.42 -23.18 -11.60
C PRO A 407 1.93 -24.63 -11.69
N ALA A 408 1.69 -25.39 -10.62
CA ALA A 408 1.95 -26.82 -10.56
C ALA A 408 1.18 -27.58 -11.66
N ALA A 409 1.83 -28.60 -12.22
CA ALA A 409 1.29 -29.44 -13.28
C ALA A 409 -0.02 -30.11 -12.85
N ALA A 410 -0.99 -30.13 -13.77
CA ALA A 410 -2.26 -30.83 -13.62
C ALA A 410 -2.04 -32.31 -13.27
N ASP A 411 -2.48 -32.71 -12.08
CA ASP A 411 -2.55 -34.12 -11.70
C ASP A 411 -3.69 -34.77 -12.50
N THR A 412 -3.31 -35.61 -13.45
CA THR A 412 -4.20 -36.53 -14.15
C THR A 412 -4.78 -37.53 -13.17
N GLN A 413 -6.09 -37.47 -12.93
CA GLN A 413 -6.86 -38.61 -12.44
C GLN A 413 -7.75 -39.15 -13.57
N GLU A 414 -7.32 -40.27 -14.16
CA GLU A 414 -8.20 -41.28 -14.75
C GLU A 414 -8.23 -42.49 -13.80
N PRO A 415 -9.27 -43.35 -13.85
CA PRO A 415 -10.71 -43.09 -13.73
C PRO A 415 -11.31 -43.58 -12.40
#